data_AF-A0A2G6GGU1-F1
#
_entry.id   AF-A0A2G6GGU1-F1
#
_cell.length_a   1.000
_cell.length_b   1.000
_cell.length_c   1.000
_cell.angle_alpha   90.00
_cell.angle_beta   90.00
_cell.angle_gamma   90.00
#
_symmetry.space_group_name_H-M   'P 1'
#
loop_
_entity.id
_entity.type
_entity.pdbx_description
1 polymer ?
#
loop_
_entity_poly.entity_id
_entity_poly.type
_entity_poly.pdbx_seq_one_letter_code
_entity_poly.pdbx_strand_id
1 'polypeptide(L)'
;MPESHYNIGETFPAQFAWRLPNGDYLRAVFTAEVLGIVEAADKYVVRLLALIAGRQENEDGELLPTDQFSKEYWALVGKLVGRRITIAFEADNGRAVHFRIETLTGEHNYFYRFPD
;
A
#
# COMPACT_ATOMS: atom_id res chain seq x y z
N MET A 1 -12.16 19.73 4.26
CA MET A 1 -10.86 19.09 4.57
C MET A 1 -11.13 17.59 4.56
N PRO A 2 -10.15 16.74 4.20
CA PRO A 2 -10.30 15.30 4.38
C PRO A 2 -10.60 15.00 5.84
N GLU A 3 -11.56 14.14 6.12
CA GLU A 3 -11.92 13.75 7.49
C GLU A 3 -11.49 12.30 7.75
N SER A 4 -11.17 12.00 9.01
CA SER A 4 -10.87 10.65 9.46
C SER A 4 -12.16 9.86 9.61
N HIS A 5 -12.35 8.80 8.80
CA HIS A 5 -13.49 7.89 8.90
C HIS A 5 -13.26 6.72 9.88
N TYR A 6 -12.02 6.51 10.33
CA TYR A 6 -11.64 5.38 11.21
C TYR A 6 -10.98 5.87 12.49
N ASN A 7 -11.21 5.14 13.59
CA ASN A 7 -10.62 5.37 14.90
C ASN A 7 -9.39 4.48 15.13
N ILE A 8 -8.58 4.85 16.15
CA ILE A 8 -7.45 4.02 16.59
C ILE A 8 -7.94 2.63 17.01
N GLY A 9 -7.26 1.59 16.54
CA GLY A 9 -7.60 0.18 16.74
C GLY A 9 -8.54 -0.41 15.67
N GLU A 10 -9.17 0.43 14.85
CA GLU A 10 -9.99 -0.06 13.73
C GLU A 10 -9.13 -0.50 12.54
N THR A 11 -9.69 -1.35 11.70
CA THR A 11 -9.03 -1.84 10.49
C THR A 11 -9.81 -1.48 9.23
N PHE A 12 -9.10 -1.19 8.15
CA PHE A 12 -9.71 -0.97 6.83
C PHE A 12 -8.84 -1.54 5.69
N PRO A 13 -9.44 -1.86 4.53
CA PRO A 13 -8.69 -2.29 3.36
C PRO A 13 -7.97 -1.09 2.72
N ALA A 14 -6.64 -1.07 2.76
CA ALA A 14 -5.82 -0.06 2.11
C ALA A 14 -5.31 -0.58 0.75
N GLN A 15 -5.58 0.17 -0.32
CA GLN A 15 -5.15 -0.18 -1.67
C GLN A 15 -3.86 0.57 -2.03
N PHE A 16 -2.85 -0.15 -2.49
CA PHE A 16 -1.56 0.39 -2.90
C PHE A 16 -1.25 0.01 -4.33
N ALA A 17 -0.52 0.89 -5.02
CA ALA A 17 -0.15 0.64 -6.40
C ALA A 17 1.24 1.14 -6.75
N TRP A 18 1.91 0.41 -7.64
CA TRP A 18 3.26 0.71 -8.13
C TRP A 18 3.31 0.50 -9.63
N ARG A 19 4.11 1.34 -10.31
CA ARG A 19 4.51 1.09 -11.70
C ARG A 19 5.85 0.37 -11.71
N LEU A 20 5.92 -0.76 -12.41
CA LEU A 20 7.13 -1.56 -12.57
C LEU A 20 8.02 -0.99 -13.69
N PRO A 21 9.32 -1.33 -13.72
CA PRO A 21 10.24 -0.83 -14.75
C PRO A 21 9.88 -1.26 -16.18
N ASN A 22 9.21 -2.41 -16.33
CA ASN A 22 8.71 -2.90 -17.62
C ASN A 22 7.38 -2.24 -18.06
N GLY A 23 6.89 -1.24 -17.33
CA GLY A 23 5.66 -0.52 -17.66
C GLY A 23 4.41 -1.04 -16.95
N ASP A 24 4.42 -2.31 -16.51
CA ASP A 24 3.32 -2.97 -15.81
C ASP A 24 2.91 -2.24 -14.52
N TYR A 25 1.69 -2.53 -14.10
CA TYR A 25 1.08 -1.95 -12.91
C TYR A 25 0.78 -3.02 -11.87
N LEU A 26 1.39 -2.89 -10.68
CA LEU A 26 1.13 -3.77 -9.55
C LEU A 26 0.15 -3.09 -8.60
N ARG A 27 -0.95 -3.77 -8.25
CA ARG A 27 -1.92 -3.29 -7.24
C ARG A 27 -2.11 -4.33 -6.15
N ALA A 28 -1.96 -3.92 -4.90
CA ALA A 28 -2.11 -4.77 -3.73
C ALA A 28 -3.10 -4.17 -2.74
N VAL A 29 -3.84 -5.02 -2.03
CA VAL A 29 -4.77 -4.62 -0.97
C VAL A 29 -4.31 -5.23 0.34
N PHE A 30 -4.13 -4.39 1.36
CA PHE A 30 -3.73 -4.81 2.69
C PHE A 30 -4.85 -4.54 3.70
N THR A 31 -4.94 -5.38 4.74
CA THR A 31 -5.65 -5.00 5.97
C THR A 31 -4.75 -4.02 6.73
N ALA A 32 -5.18 -2.79 6.91
CA ALA A 32 -4.45 -1.76 7.65
C ALA A 32 -5.15 -1.49 9.00
N GLU A 33 -4.41 -1.59 10.10
CA GLU A 33 -4.86 -1.23 11.45
C GLU A 33 -4.43 0.19 11.78
N VAL A 34 -5.35 1.05 12.24
CA VAL A 34 -5.04 2.41 12.66
C VAL A 34 -4.34 2.41 14.01
N LEU A 35 -3.09 2.84 14.05
CA LEU A 35 -2.31 3.02 15.28
C LEU A 35 -2.38 4.45 15.81
N GLY A 36 -2.64 5.42 14.94
CA GLY A 36 -2.67 6.83 15.30
C GLY A 36 -3.26 7.69 14.19
N ILE A 37 -3.67 8.90 14.56
CA ILE A 37 -4.27 9.89 13.67
C ILE A 37 -3.47 11.18 13.81
N VAL A 38 -3.04 11.74 12.68
CA VAL A 38 -2.32 13.02 12.60
C VAL A 38 -3.20 14.02 11.86
N GLU A 39 -4.15 14.61 12.58
CA GLU A 39 -5.16 15.52 12.02
C GLU A 39 -4.53 16.72 11.32
N ALA A 40 -3.48 17.31 11.89
CA ALA A 40 -2.78 18.45 11.29
C ALA A 40 -2.15 18.16 9.92
N ALA A 41 -2.05 16.88 9.52
CA ALA A 41 -1.48 16.45 8.25
C ALA A 41 -2.44 15.56 7.44
N ASP A 42 -3.72 15.47 7.84
CA ASP A 42 -4.77 14.67 7.21
C ASP A 42 -4.36 13.19 6.97
N LYS A 43 -3.76 12.56 7.97
CA LYS A 43 -3.10 11.24 7.82
C LYS A 43 -3.39 10.26 8.96
N TYR A 44 -3.50 8.99 8.58
CA TYR A 44 -3.42 7.85 9.50
C TYR A 44 -1.97 7.37 9.63
N VAL A 45 -1.59 6.94 10.83
CA VAL A 45 -0.47 6.02 11.04
C VAL A 45 -1.07 4.62 11.16
N VAL A 46 -0.69 3.71 10.28
CA VAL A 46 -1.27 2.36 10.20
C VAL A 46 -0.20 1.27 10.25
N ARG A 47 -0.58 0.08 10.72
CA ARG A 47 0.17 -1.17 10.56
C ARG A 47 -0.49 -2.04 9.50
N LEU A 48 0.30 -2.57 8.57
CA LEU A 48 -0.18 -3.49 7.54
C LEU A 48 -0.25 -4.92 8.11
N LEU A 49 -1.43 -5.43 8.43
CA LEU A 49 -1.60 -6.73 9.09
C LEU A 49 -1.47 -7.92 8.14
N ALA A 50 -2.03 -7.82 6.94
CA ALA A 50 -2.05 -8.91 5.98
C ALA A 50 -2.23 -8.40 4.54
N LEU A 51 -1.65 -9.10 3.57
CA LEU A 51 -1.95 -8.93 2.14
C LEU A 51 -3.20 -9.75 1.81
N ILE A 52 -4.28 -9.09 1.39
CA ILE A 52 -5.59 -9.72 1.14
C ILE A 52 -5.78 -10.08 -0.34
N ALA A 53 -5.34 -9.20 -1.23
CA ALA A 53 -5.54 -9.35 -2.67
C ALA A 53 -4.42 -8.67 -3.45
N GLY A 54 -4.21 -9.14 -4.68
CA GLY A 54 -3.20 -8.62 -5.58
C GLY A 54 -3.54 -8.85 -7.04
N ARG A 55 -3.23 -7.86 -7.88
CA ARG A 55 -3.32 -7.98 -9.34
C ARG A 55 -2.17 -7.25 -10.01
N GLN A 56 -1.75 -7.77 -11.16
CA GLN A 56 -0.79 -7.11 -12.04
C GLN A 56 -1.48 -6.85 -13.37
N GLU A 57 -1.41 -5.61 -13.84
CA GLU A 57 -1.95 -5.16 -15.12
C GLU A 57 -0.74 -4.87 -16.04
N ASN A 58 -0.85 -5.13 -17.33
CA ASN A 58 0.17 -4.67 -18.29
C ASN A 58 0.08 -3.15 -18.48
N GLU A 59 0.97 -2.59 -19.29
CA GLU A 59 0.99 -1.16 -19.60
C GLU A 59 -0.28 -0.64 -20.31
N ASP A 60 -1.04 -1.53 -20.96
CA ASP A 60 -2.36 -1.23 -21.57
C ASP A 60 -3.52 -1.31 -20.55
N GLY A 61 -3.24 -1.71 -19.31
CA GLY A 61 -4.23 -1.87 -18.24
C GLY A 61 -4.97 -3.21 -18.25
N GLU A 62 -4.54 -4.17 -19.05
CA GLU A 62 -5.11 -5.51 -19.10
C GLU A 62 -4.57 -6.37 -17.95
N LEU A 63 -5.46 -7.10 -17.29
CA LEU A 63 -5.09 -7.99 -16.19
C LEU A 63 -4.21 -9.14 -16.69
N LEU A 64 -3.01 -9.26 -16.13
CA LEU A 64 -2.14 -10.39 -16.39
C LEU A 64 -2.67 -11.66 -15.69
N PRO A 65 -2.46 -12.85 -16.29
CA PRO A 65 -2.59 -14.12 -15.59
C PRO A 65 -1.64 -14.21 -14.37
N THR A 66 -2.07 -14.90 -13.32
CA THR A 66 -1.31 -14.98 -12.05
C THR A 66 0.03 -15.69 -12.17
N ASP A 67 0.18 -16.61 -13.12
CA ASP A 67 1.44 -17.29 -13.44
C ASP A 67 2.46 -16.38 -14.14
N GLN A 68 2.00 -15.26 -14.70
CA GLN A 68 2.82 -14.22 -15.33
C GLN A 68 3.16 -13.07 -14.39
N PHE A 69 2.68 -13.11 -13.14
CA PHE A 69 3.03 -12.11 -12.15
C PHE A 69 4.53 -12.09 -11.89
N SER A 70 5.05 -10.88 -11.70
CA SER A 70 6.45 -10.64 -11.41
C SER A 70 6.81 -11.10 -9.99
N LYS A 71 7.27 -12.34 -9.87
CA LYS A 71 7.53 -13.01 -8.57
C LYS A 71 8.44 -12.20 -7.65
N GLU A 72 9.45 -11.54 -8.22
CA GLU A 72 10.39 -10.69 -7.47
C GLU A 72 9.68 -9.53 -6.77
N TYR A 73 8.88 -8.75 -7.49
CA TYR A 73 8.17 -7.60 -6.92
C TYR A 73 7.06 -8.03 -5.97
N TRP A 74 6.33 -9.10 -6.26
CA TRP A 74 5.34 -9.65 -5.33
C TRP A 74 5.96 -10.15 -4.02
N ALA A 75 7.17 -10.71 -4.06
CA ALA A 75 7.90 -11.06 -2.86
C ALA A 75 8.25 -9.82 -2.02
N LEU A 76 8.58 -8.68 -2.64
CA LEU A 76 8.80 -7.40 -1.93
C LEU A 76 7.52 -6.84 -1.32
N VAL A 77 6.40 -6.89 -2.06
CA VAL A 77 5.08 -6.49 -1.55
C VAL A 77 4.70 -7.30 -0.31
N GLY A 78 4.94 -8.62 -0.32
CA GLY A 78 4.70 -9.48 0.83
C GLY A 78 5.50 -9.08 2.09
N LYS A 79 6.71 -8.53 1.92
CA LYS A 79 7.55 -8.05 3.04
C LYS A 79 7.04 -6.75 3.68
N LEU A 80 6.00 -6.12 3.12
CA LEU A 80 5.35 -4.97 3.73
C LEU A 80 4.42 -5.36 4.88
N VAL A 81 4.01 -6.63 4.97
CA VAL A 81 3.25 -7.13 6.11
C VAL A 81 4.04 -6.92 7.42
N GLY A 82 3.37 -6.39 8.43
CA GLY A 82 3.93 -5.95 9.71
C GLY A 82 4.42 -4.51 9.73
N ARG A 83 4.70 -3.90 8.56
CA ARG A 83 5.28 -2.54 8.51
C ARG A 83 4.28 -1.48 8.96
N ARG A 84 4.80 -0.43 9.61
CA ARG A 84 4.04 0.76 9.99
C ARG A 84 4.29 1.87 8.97
N ILE A 85 3.24 2.52 8.52
CA ILE A 85 3.30 3.60 7.53
C ILE A 85 2.35 4.73 7.85
N THR A 86 2.56 5.86 7.18
CA THR A 86 1.58 6.95 7.18
C THR A 86 0.87 6.99 5.83
N ILE A 87 -0.47 7.03 5.83
CA ILE A 87 -1.30 7.17 4.63
C ILE A 87 -2.30 8.30 4.82
N ALA A 88 -2.64 9.00 3.73
CA ALA A 88 -3.62 10.08 3.78
C ALA A 88 -5.02 9.54 4.11
N PHE A 89 -5.88 10.36 4.72
CA PHE A 89 -7.27 9.98 5.01
C PHE A 89 -8.00 9.48 3.76
N GLU A 90 -7.76 10.11 2.61
CA GLU A 90 -8.36 9.71 1.33
C GLU A 90 -8.06 8.26 0.90
N ALA A 91 -7.05 7.59 1.46
CA ALA A 91 -6.77 6.19 1.15
C ALA A 91 -7.89 5.24 1.63
N ASP A 92 -8.74 5.71 2.53
CA ASP A 92 -9.81 4.92 3.15
C ASP A 92 -11.07 4.79 2.28
N ASN A 93 -11.21 5.62 1.23
CA ASN A 93 -12.33 5.60 0.29
C ASN A 93 -12.18 4.55 -0.84
N GLY A 94 -11.20 3.66 -0.72
CA GLY A 94 -10.90 2.61 -1.70
C GLY A 94 -10.07 3.08 -2.90
N ARG A 95 -9.58 4.32 -2.92
CA ARG A 95 -8.60 4.76 -3.93
C ARG A 95 -7.22 4.20 -3.63
N ALA A 96 -6.55 3.74 -4.68
CA ALA A 96 -5.19 3.26 -4.56
C ALA A 96 -4.22 4.41 -4.25
N VAL A 97 -3.38 4.23 -3.24
CA VAL A 97 -2.23 5.11 -2.99
C VAL A 97 -1.11 4.72 -3.96
N HIS A 98 -0.70 5.67 -4.80
CA HIS A 98 0.35 5.47 -5.77
C HIS A 98 1.72 5.67 -5.12
N PHE A 99 2.54 4.63 -5.16
CA PHE A 99 3.90 4.63 -4.66
C PHE A 99 4.91 4.51 -5.79
N ARG A 100 6.13 4.98 -5.52
CA ARG A 100 7.28 4.73 -6.39
C ARG A 100 7.85 3.34 -6.10
N ILE A 101 8.44 2.70 -7.10
CA ILE A 101 8.96 1.33 -6.97
C ILE A 101 10.06 1.20 -5.90
N GLU A 102 10.82 2.28 -5.71
CA GLU A 102 11.88 2.46 -4.72
C GLU A 102 11.38 2.26 -3.28
N THR A 103 10.06 2.38 -3.07
CA THR A 103 9.46 2.09 -1.77
C THR A 103 9.42 0.59 -1.44
N LEU A 104 9.45 -0.28 -2.45
CA LEU A 104 9.57 -1.73 -2.29
C LEU A 104 11.03 -2.17 -2.10
N THR A 105 11.97 -1.50 -2.77
CA THR A 105 13.41 -1.81 -2.71
C THR A 105 14.08 -1.22 -1.45
N GLY A 106 13.44 -0.24 -0.81
CA GLY A 106 13.97 0.46 0.35
C GLY A 106 14.86 1.66 0.00
N GLU A 107 15.01 1.98 -1.29
CA GLU A 107 15.72 3.18 -1.76
C GLU A 107 14.94 4.46 -1.46
N HIS A 108 13.62 4.36 -1.28
CA HIS A 108 12.78 5.44 -0.77
C HIS A 108 12.11 5.04 0.55
N ASN A 109 12.49 5.71 1.65
CA ASN A 109 12.08 5.42 3.02
C ASN A 109 10.64 5.86 3.35
N TYR A 110 9.65 5.45 2.55
CA TYR A 110 8.24 5.68 2.88
C TYR A 110 7.76 4.75 4.01
N PHE A 111 8.21 3.48 3.96
CA PHE A 111 7.83 2.43 4.90
C PHE A 111 8.77 2.28 6.12
N TYR A 112 9.98 2.85 6.02
CA TYR A 112 11.04 2.70 7.03
C TYR A 112 11.08 3.80 8.09
N ARG A 113 10.19 4.80 8.04
CA ARG A 113 10.13 5.83 9.09
C ARG A 113 9.67 5.28 10.44
N PHE A 114 9.01 4.13 10.42
CA PHE A 114 8.47 3.46 11.61
C PHE A 114 8.82 1.97 11.57
N PRO A 115 10.11 1.58 11.71
CA PRO A 115 10.43 0.20 11.98
C PRO A 115 9.84 -0.22 13.33
N ASP A 116 9.66 -1.52 13.53
CA ASP A 116 8.96 -2.05 14.71
C ASP A 116 9.53 -1.60 16.05
#